data_AF-A0A7J4TQ21-F1
#
_entry.id   AF-A0A7J4TQ21-F1
#
_cell.length_a   1.000
_cell.length_b   1.000
_cell.length_c   1.000
_cell.angle_alpha   90.00
_cell.angle_beta   90.00
_cell.angle_gamma   90.00
#
_symmetry.space_group_name_H-M   'P 1'
#
loop_
_entity.id
_entity.type
_entity.pdbx_description
1 polymer ?
#
loop_
_entity_poly.entity_id
_entity_poly.type
_entity_poly.pdbx_seq_one_letter_code
_entity_poly.pdbx_strand_id
1 'polypeptide(L)'
;MTTAASRSLDVFRSTIEVMLVDGVLTREEKRLIIKLASALKLSSEEPAQIYEAIRTNSETPQGEQISAAQARGIYTKVFEVAIVNASLSRDEFRVLAHLRSVFDIDEEEHALIETELREIVKEKFEDPNVIDKMLLTLRDSVGLVGDLFDNVRKKTTDGGSE
;
A
#
# COMPACT_ATOMS: atom_id res chain seq x y z
N MET A 1 2.27 22.23 -9.43
CA MET A 1 1.72 21.52 -8.26
C MET A 1 2.82 20.63 -7.74
N THR A 2 3.28 20.87 -6.51
CA THR A 2 4.45 20.19 -5.94
C THR A 2 3.96 18.87 -5.36
N THR A 3 4.10 17.77 -6.10
CA THR A 3 3.93 16.42 -5.56
C THR A 3 4.81 16.32 -4.33
N ALA A 4 4.25 16.08 -3.15
CA ALA A 4 5.07 15.82 -1.97
C ALA A 4 5.95 14.62 -2.31
N ALA A 5 7.26 14.83 -2.41
CA ALA A 5 8.18 13.79 -2.84
C ALA A 5 8.24 12.72 -1.76
N SER A 6 7.44 11.66 -1.91
CA SER A 6 7.42 10.54 -0.99
C SER A 6 8.79 9.88 -0.95
N ARG A 7 9.25 9.57 0.26
CA ARG A 7 10.58 9.02 0.53
C ARG A 7 10.48 7.57 0.98
N SER A 8 11.40 6.72 0.56
CA SER A 8 11.26 5.26 0.69
C SER A 8 11.07 4.78 2.13
N LEU A 9 11.83 5.31 3.09
CA LEU A 9 11.72 4.89 4.49
C LEU A 9 10.53 5.56 5.19
N ASP A 10 10.16 6.79 4.82
CA ASP A 10 8.95 7.45 5.34
C ASP A 10 7.67 6.71 4.91
N VAL A 11 7.60 6.29 3.64
CA VAL A 11 6.50 5.47 3.12
C VAL A 11 6.42 4.15 3.87
N PHE A 12 7.57 3.48 4.04
CA PHE A 12 7.63 2.20 4.73
C PHE A 12 7.19 2.32 6.19
N ARG A 13 7.73 3.30 6.92
CA ARG A 13 7.40 3.58 8.32
C ARG A 13 5.92 3.87 8.51
N SER A 14 5.39 4.86 7.78
CA SER A 14 3.99 5.26 7.91
C SER A 14 3.03 4.11 7.57
N THR A 15 3.42 3.23 6.64
CA THR A 15 2.62 2.03 6.32
C THR A 15 2.64 1.00 7.45
N ILE A 16 3.79 0.79 8.11
CA ILE A 16 3.87 -0.07 9.30
C ILE A 16 3.03 0.50 10.45
N GLU A 17 3.07 1.82 10.66
CA GLU A 17 2.26 2.49 11.69
C GLU A 17 0.74 2.30 11.46
N VAL A 18 0.30 2.20 10.19
CA VAL A 18 -1.09 1.87 9.85
C VAL A 18 -1.46 0.42 10.20
N MET A 19 -0.53 -0.52 10.07
CA MET A 19 -0.73 -1.94 10.42
C MET A 19 -0.61 -2.20 11.92
N LEU A 20 0.26 -1.49 12.64
CA LEU A 20 0.54 -1.71 14.06
C LEU A 20 -0.49 -1.08 15.03
N VAL A 21 -1.71 -0.79 14.57
CA VAL A 21 -2.72 -0.14 15.42
C VAL A 21 -3.11 -1.00 16.63
N ASP A 22 -3.09 -2.32 16.49
CA ASP A 22 -3.32 -3.28 17.58
C ASP A 22 -2.02 -3.79 18.26
N GLY A 23 -0.86 -3.32 17.78
CA GLY A 23 0.46 -3.71 18.24
C GLY A 23 0.97 -5.07 17.74
N VAL A 24 0.25 -5.78 16.85
CA VAL A 24 0.64 -7.12 16.38
C VAL A 24 0.50 -7.26 14.86
N LEU A 25 1.62 -7.53 14.19
CA LEU A 25 1.57 -7.89 12.77
C LEU A 25 1.12 -9.34 12.54
N THR A 26 -0.02 -9.49 11.89
CA THR A 26 -0.54 -10.74 11.33
C THR A 26 0.39 -11.33 10.27
N ARG A 27 0.14 -12.57 9.82
CA ARG A 27 0.97 -13.20 8.77
C ARG A 27 0.79 -12.49 7.43
N GLU A 28 -0.42 -12.01 7.20
CA GLU A 28 -0.90 -11.31 6.02
C GLU A 28 -0.23 -9.93 5.93
N GLU A 29 -0.23 -9.17 7.02
CA GLU A 29 0.47 -7.88 7.10
C GLU A 29 1.98 -8.02 6.93
N LYS A 30 2.61 -9.03 7.56
CA LYS A 30 4.04 -9.31 7.35
C LYS A 30 4.37 -9.55 5.88
N ARG A 31 3.50 -10.24 5.15
CA ARG A 31 3.69 -10.48 3.72
C ARG A 31 3.61 -9.18 2.92
N LEU A 32 2.64 -8.31 3.21
CA LEU A 32 2.55 -7.00 2.58
C LEU A 32 3.77 -6.14 2.89
N ILE A 33 4.25 -6.13 4.15
CA ILE A 33 5.47 -5.40 4.55
C ILE A 33 6.68 -5.90 3.79
N ILE A 34 6.89 -7.23 3.69
CA ILE A 34 8.00 -7.80 2.93
C ILE A 34 7.92 -7.40 1.46
N LYS A 35 6.71 -7.43 0.88
CA LYS A 35 6.51 -7.01 -0.52
C LYS A 35 6.80 -5.51 -0.70
N LEU A 36 6.33 -4.68 0.23
CA LEU A 36 6.54 -3.24 0.21
C LEU A 36 8.03 -2.90 0.35
N ALA A 37 8.74 -3.50 1.31
CA ALA A 37 10.18 -3.31 1.49
C ALA A 37 10.95 -3.65 0.20
N SER A 38 10.61 -4.79 -0.43
CA SER A 38 11.20 -5.20 -1.70
C SER A 38 10.88 -4.22 -2.84
N ALA A 39 9.64 -3.74 -2.93
CA ALA A 39 9.23 -2.79 -3.97
C ALA A 39 9.91 -1.42 -3.81
N LEU A 40 10.13 -0.99 -2.56
CA LEU A 40 10.87 0.20 -2.17
C LEU A 40 12.39 0.05 -2.27
N LYS A 41 12.88 -1.18 -2.58
CA LYS A 41 14.30 -1.52 -2.67
C LYS A 41 15.08 -1.26 -1.38
N LEU A 42 14.45 -1.49 -0.24
CA LEU A 42 15.13 -1.39 1.05
C LEU A 42 16.18 -2.51 1.18
N SER A 43 17.29 -2.18 1.80
CA SER A 43 18.29 -3.14 2.28
C SER A 43 17.70 -4.09 3.32
N SER A 44 18.42 -5.17 3.61
CA SER A 44 17.96 -6.20 4.56
C SER A 44 17.86 -5.71 6.02
N GLU A 45 18.57 -4.63 6.38
CA GLU A 45 18.62 -4.12 7.76
C GLU A 45 17.57 -3.03 8.03
N GLU A 46 17.25 -2.21 7.02
CA GLU A 46 16.34 -1.07 7.14
C GLU A 46 14.95 -1.46 7.70
N PRO A 47 14.28 -2.55 7.28
CA PRO A 47 12.99 -2.92 7.84
C PRO A 47 13.01 -3.15 9.34
N ALA A 48 14.06 -3.81 9.85
CA ALA A 48 14.21 -4.09 11.28
C ALA A 48 14.51 -2.80 12.05
N GLN A 49 15.35 -1.91 11.50
CA GLN A 49 15.66 -0.61 12.10
C GLN A 49 14.43 0.28 12.22
N ILE A 50 13.58 0.33 11.17
CA ILE A 50 12.32 1.07 11.19
C ILE A 50 11.37 0.52 12.24
N TYR A 51 11.23 -0.81 12.32
CA TYR A 51 10.37 -1.45 13.32
C TYR A 51 10.81 -1.11 14.75
N GLU A 52 12.11 -1.18 15.03
CA GLU A 52 12.67 -0.79 16.32
C GLU A 52 12.44 0.68 16.62
N ALA A 53 12.67 1.56 15.65
CA ALA A 53 12.45 2.99 15.83
C ALA A 53 10.97 3.35 16.10
N ILE A 54 10.01 2.66 15.48
CA ILE A 54 8.58 2.82 15.81
C ILE A 54 8.35 2.40 17.27
N ARG A 55 8.89 1.25 17.68
CA ARG A 55 8.73 0.72 19.05
C ARG A 55 9.34 1.62 20.12
N THR A 56 10.46 2.28 19.82
CA THR A 56 11.17 3.20 20.74
C THR A 56 10.79 4.66 20.54
N ASN A 57 9.80 4.95 19.70
CA ASN A 57 9.37 6.30 19.32
C ASN A 57 10.55 7.21 18.92
N SER A 58 11.47 6.66 18.11
CA SER A 58 12.69 7.32 17.65
C SER A 58 12.56 7.77 16.19
N GLU A 59 13.34 8.77 15.81
CA GLU A 59 13.38 9.25 14.42
C GLU A 59 14.11 8.26 13.50
N THR A 60 13.77 8.29 12.22
CA THR A 60 14.40 7.48 11.17
C THR A 60 14.78 8.36 9.98
N PRO A 61 15.81 7.97 9.20
CA PRO A 61 16.10 8.64 7.94
C PRO A 61 14.88 8.57 7.01
N GLN A 62 14.71 9.58 6.15
CA GLN A 62 13.58 9.65 5.22
C GLN A 62 13.70 8.65 4.07
N GLY A 63 14.93 8.34 3.64
CA GLY A 63 15.23 7.47 2.51
C GLY A 63 15.29 8.19 1.15
N GLU A 64 15.22 7.40 0.08
CA GLU A 64 15.37 7.87 -1.30
C GLU A 64 14.09 8.50 -1.84
N GLN A 65 14.20 9.44 -2.79
CA GLN A 65 13.03 9.99 -3.48
C GLN A 65 12.37 8.94 -4.36
N ILE A 66 11.04 8.91 -4.32
CA ILE A 66 10.20 8.08 -5.17
C ILE A 66 9.57 8.99 -6.24
N SER A 67 9.87 8.71 -7.51
CA SER A 67 9.17 9.33 -8.64
C SER A 67 7.74 8.79 -8.77
N ALA A 68 6.85 9.54 -9.43
CA ALA A 68 5.47 9.10 -9.67
C ALA A 68 5.39 7.72 -10.36
N ALA A 69 6.26 7.45 -11.34
CA ALA A 69 6.32 6.15 -12.00
C ALA A 69 6.74 5.01 -11.04
N GLN A 70 7.68 5.27 -10.13
CA GLN A 70 8.02 4.31 -9.08
C GLN A 70 6.85 4.12 -8.10
N ALA A 71 6.18 5.21 -7.72
CA ALA A 71 5.04 5.21 -6.81
C ALA A 71 3.91 4.31 -7.34
N ARG A 72 3.50 4.52 -8.59
CA ARG A 72 2.56 3.65 -9.32
C ARG A 72 3.02 2.19 -9.32
N GLY A 73 4.27 1.94 -9.70
CA GLY A 73 4.81 0.57 -9.76
C GLY A 73 4.89 -0.12 -8.40
N ILE A 74 5.15 0.61 -7.31
CA ILE A 74 5.14 0.08 -5.95
C ILE A 74 3.71 -0.25 -5.54
N TYR A 75 2.77 0.67 -5.75
CA TYR A 75 1.36 0.48 -5.43
C TYR A 75 0.78 -0.74 -6.15
N THR A 76 0.95 -0.85 -7.47
CA THR A 76 0.49 -2.01 -8.27
C THR A 76 1.03 -3.32 -7.71
N LYS A 77 2.33 -3.40 -7.38
CA LYS A 77 2.96 -4.61 -6.85
C LYS A 77 2.44 -5.04 -5.48
N VAL A 78 2.12 -4.09 -4.61
CA VAL A 78 1.54 -4.37 -3.28
C VAL A 78 0.10 -4.82 -3.43
N PHE A 79 -0.68 -4.13 -4.27
CA PHE A 79 -2.07 -4.46 -4.54
C PHE A 79 -2.22 -5.85 -5.18
N GLU A 80 -1.34 -6.20 -6.12
CA GLU A 80 -1.28 -7.53 -6.72
C GLU A 80 -1.16 -8.63 -5.66
N VAL A 81 -0.22 -8.50 -4.71
CA VAL A 81 -0.04 -9.49 -3.63
C VAL A 81 -1.28 -9.60 -2.75
N ALA A 82 -1.95 -8.48 -2.51
CA ALA A 82 -3.17 -8.43 -1.71
C ALA A 82 -4.33 -9.17 -2.40
N ILE A 83 -4.48 -9.05 -3.73
CA ILE A 83 -5.54 -9.73 -4.51
C ILE A 83 -5.24 -11.22 -4.71
N VAL A 84 -3.99 -11.58 -4.99
CA VAL A 84 -3.59 -12.98 -5.28
C VAL A 84 -3.88 -13.91 -4.11
N ASN A 85 -3.85 -13.40 -2.87
CA ASN A 85 -4.16 -14.20 -1.69
C ASN A 85 -5.67 -14.43 -1.49
N ALA A 86 -6.52 -13.72 -2.25
CA ALA A 86 -7.99 -13.81 -2.22
C ALA A 86 -8.61 -13.71 -0.82
N SER A 87 -7.95 -13.00 0.09
CA SER A 87 -8.39 -12.73 1.45
C SER A 87 -7.99 -11.30 1.83
N LEU A 88 -8.61 -10.32 1.19
CA LEU A 88 -8.47 -8.93 1.63
C LEU A 88 -9.33 -8.72 2.87
N SER A 89 -8.66 -8.49 3.99
CA SER A 89 -9.23 -8.00 5.23
C SER A 89 -9.28 -6.47 5.23
N ARG A 90 -10.01 -5.91 6.19
CA ARG A 90 -10.10 -4.46 6.39
C ARG A 90 -8.73 -3.81 6.61
N ASP A 91 -7.78 -4.52 7.20
CA ASP A 91 -6.45 -3.98 7.50
C ASP A 91 -5.59 -3.88 6.24
N GLU A 92 -5.64 -4.88 5.35
CA GLU A 92 -5.00 -4.79 4.03
C GLU A 92 -5.59 -3.66 3.19
N PHE A 93 -6.90 -3.41 3.27
CA PHE A 93 -7.51 -2.28 2.60
C PHE A 93 -7.06 -0.92 3.15
N ARG A 94 -6.87 -0.80 4.46
CA ARG A 94 -6.35 0.42 5.08
C ARG A 94 -4.93 0.72 4.60
N VAL A 95 -4.12 -0.32 4.42
CA VAL A 95 -2.76 -0.21 3.89
C VAL A 95 -2.78 0.28 2.45
N LEU A 96 -3.66 -0.27 1.60
CA LEU A 96 -3.80 0.17 0.22
C LEU A 96 -4.29 1.62 0.14
N ALA A 97 -5.32 1.99 0.91
CA ALA A 97 -5.80 3.36 0.97
C ALA A 97 -4.72 4.35 1.45
N HIS A 98 -3.92 3.95 2.45
CA HIS A 98 -2.78 4.73 2.92
C HIS A 98 -1.73 4.94 1.83
N LEU A 99 -1.30 3.86 1.18
CA LEU A 99 -0.32 3.93 0.10
C LEU A 99 -0.81 4.77 -1.08
N ARG A 100 -2.09 4.64 -1.45
CA ARG A 100 -2.73 5.47 -2.48
C ARG A 100 -2.63 6.96 -2.12
N SER A 101 -2.92 7.31 -0.86
CA SER A 101 -2.80 8.68 -0.36
C SER A 101 -1.36 9.18 -0.32
N VAL A 102 -0.42 8.36 0.16
CA VAL A 102 1.00 8.74 0.27
C VAL A 102 1.65 8.90 -1.10
N PHE A 103 1.21 8.14 -2.10
CA PHE A 103 1.71 8.26 -3.47
C PHE A 103 0.96 9.28 -4.32
N ASP A 104 -0.05 9.96 -3.75
CA ASP A 104 -0.89 10.94 -4.46
C ASP A 104 -1.52 10.36 -5.73
N ILE A 105 -1.94 9.09 -5.67
CA ILE A 105 -2.56 8.38 -6.80
C ILE A 105 -4.04 8.78 -6.90
N ASP A 106 -4.36 9.52 -7.95
CA ASP A 106 -5.71 9.99 -8.19
C ASP A 106 -6.67 8.87 -8.67
N GLU A 107 -7.93 9.23 -8.95
CA GLU A 107 -8.94 8.27 -9.39
C GLU A 107 -8.68 7.71 -10.79
N GLU A 108 -8.15 8.52 -11.70
CA GLU A 108 -7.85 8.08 -13.07
C GLU A 108 -6.65 7.12 -13.07
N GLU A 109 -5.59 7.47 -12.34
CA GLU A 109 -4.43 6.61 -12.15
C GLU A 109 -4.81 5.30 -11.45
N HIS A 110 -5.67 5.36 -10.43
CA HIS A 110 -6.14 4.17 -9.74
C HIS A 110 -6.91 3.23 -10.68
N ALA A 111 -7.83 3.76 -11.49
CA ALA A 111 -8.58 2.97 -12.48
C ALA A 111 -7.67 2.32 -13.55
N LEU A 112 -6.61 3.02 -13.96
CA LEU A 112 -5.59 2.47 -14.86
C LEU A 112 -4.81 1.32 -14.20
N ILE A 113 -4.45 1.45 -12.93
CA ILE A 113 -3.77 0.40 -12.15
C ILE A 113 -4.70 -0.81 -11.97
N GLU A 114 -5.98 -0.62 -11.72
CA GLU A 114 -6.95 -1.72 -11.65
C GLU A 114 -7.07 -2.47 -12.97
N THR A 115 -7.11 -1.73 -14.09
CA THR A 115 -7.12 -2.34 -15.43
C THR A 115 -5.86 -3.16 -15.66
N GLU A 116 -4.70 -2.63 -15.29
CA GLU A 116 -3.41 -3.34 -15.34
C GLU A 116 -3.43 -4.61 -14.47
N LEU A 117 -3.96 -4.54 -13.25
CA LEU A 117 -4.09 -5.70 -12.35
C LEU A 117 -4.99 -6.80 -12.93
N ARG A 118 -6.08 -6.43 -13.63
CA ARG A 118 -6.95 -7.40 -14.32
C ARG A 118 -6.17 -8.19 -15.38
N GLU A 119 -5.34 -7.52 -16.16
CA GLU A 119 -4.53 -8.17 -17.19
C GLU A 119 -3.42 -9.02 -16.55
N ILE A 120 -2.74 -8.53 -15.52
CA ILE A 120 -1.75 -9.30 -14.75
C ILE A 120 -2.35 -10.61 -14.21
N VAL A 121 -3.56 -10.57 -13.65
CA VAL A 121 -4.24 -11.77 -13.14
C VAL A 121 -4.55 -12.76 -14.26
N LYS A 122 -5.04 -12.29 -15.41
CA LYS A 122 -5.33 -13.16 -16.55
C LYS A 122 -4.07 -13.78 -17.16
N GLU A 123 -2.94 -13.07 -17.13
CA GLU A 123 -1.67 -13.56 -17.66
C GLU A 123 -0.95 -14.53 -16.71
N LYS A 124 -1.06 -14.31 -15.39
CA LYS A 124 -0.31 -15.11 -14.40
C LYS A 124 -0.96 -16.43 -14.01
N PHE A 125 -2.27 -16.57 -14.23
CA PHE A 125 -3.04 -17.72 -13.76
C PHE A 125 -3.74 -18.40 -14.94
N GLU A 126 -3.72 -19.74 -14.96
CA GLU A 126 -4.35 -20.53 -16.01
C GLU A 126 -5.74 -21.07 -15.61
N ASP A 127 -5.99 -21.23 -14.31
CA ASP A 127 -7.27 -21.76 -13.80
C ASP A 127 -8.36 -20.68 -13.83
N PRO A 128 -9.44 -20.86 -14.63
CA PRO A 128 -10.52 -19.90 -14.74
C PRO A 128 -11.19 -19.57 -13.39
N ASN A 129 -11.31 -20.55 -12.48
CA ASN A 129 -11.94 -20.32 -11.18
C ASN A 129 -11.08 -19.43 -10.29
N VAL A 130 -9.75 -19.57 -10.40
CA VAL A 130 -8.79 -18.74 -9.67
C VAL A 130 -8.82 -17.31 -10.21
N ILE A 131 -8.82 -17.16 -11.54
CA ILE A 131 -8.97 -15.87 -12.22
C ILE A 131 -10.27 -15.18 -11.78
N ASP A 132 -11.39 -15.86 -11.86
CA ASP A 132 -12.71 -15.30 -11.51
C ASP A 132 -12.75 -14.84 -10.05
N LYS A 133 -12.19 -15.63 -9.13
CA LYS A 133 -12.12 -15.27 -7.70
C LYS A 133 -11.27 -14.02 -7.47
N MET A 134 -10.12 -13.91 -8.16
CA MET A 134 -9.25 -12.74 -8.04
C MET A 134 -9.87 -11.49 -8.66
N LEU A 135 -10.52 -11.61 -9.83
CA LEU A 135 -11.22 -10.50 -10.47
C LEU A 135 -12.43 -10.03 -9.65
N LEU A 136 -13.11 -10.96 -8.97
CA LEU A 136 -14.17 -10.64 -8.00
C LEU A 136 -13.60 -9.85 -6.82
N THR A 137 -12.50 -10.34 -6.24
CA THR A 137 -11.81 -9.68 -5.12
C THR A 137 -11.34 -8.27 -5.50
N LEU A 138 -10.77 -8.11 -6.70
CA LEU A 138 -10.37 -6.81 -7.25
C LEU A 138 -11.56 -5.89 -7.49
N ARG A 139 -12.72 -6.41 -7.92
CA ARG A 139 -13.93 -5.57 -8.07
C ARG A 139 -14.43 -5.08 -6.71
N ASP A 140 -14.46 -5.97 -5.73
CA ASP A 140 -14.97 -5.65 -4.40
C ASP A 140 -14.00 -4.73 -3.62
N SER A 141 -12.71 -4.74 -3.96
CA SER A 141 -11.71 -3.84 -3.38
C SER A 141 -11.86 -2.39 -3.80
N VAL A 142 -12.27 -2.11 -5.04
CA VAL A 142 -12.37 -0.73 -5.59
C VAL A 142 -13.22 0.17 -4.70
N GLY A 143 -14.44 -0.29 -4.38
CA GLY A 143 -15.37 0.50 -3.57
C GLY A 143 -14.83 0.73 -2.16
N LEU A 144 -14.31 -0.31 -1.51
CA LEU A 144 -13.85 -0.21 -0.13
C LEU A 144 -12.55 0.59 0.01
N VAL A 145 -11.62 0.46 -0.94
CA VAL A 145 -10.40 1.28 -0.96
C VAL A 145 -10.75 2.74 -1.24
N GLY A 146 -11.69 3.02 -2.15
CA GLY A 146 -12.20 4.37 -2.40
C GLY A 146 -12.77 5.02 -1.14
N ASP A 147 -13.67 4.32 -0.45
CA ASP A 147 -14.28 4.81 0.80
C ASP A 147 -13.23 5.07 1.90
N LEU A 148 -12.25 4.17 2.05
CA LEU A 148 -11.18 4.32 3.03
C LEU A 148 -10.22 5.45 2.66
N PHE A 149 -9.91 5.61 1.38
CA PHE A 149 -9.05 6.66 0.86
C PHE A 149 -9.63 8.05 1.15
N ASP A 150 -10.93 8.24 0.88
CA ASP A 150 -11.62 9.50 1.20
C ASP A 150 -11.55 9.83 2.69
N ASN A 151 -11.66 8.82 3.55
CA ASN A 151 -11.53 8.99 5.00
C ASN A 151 -10.10 9.34 5.43
N VAL A 152 -9.07 8.74 4.81
CA VAL A 152 -7.66 9.07 5.06
C VAL A 152 -7.39 10.53 4.67
N ARG A 153 -7.89 10.97 3.51
CA ARG A 153 -7.71 12.34 3.01
C ARG A 153 -8.43 13.40 3.85
N LYS A 154 -9.61 13.09 4.37
CA LYS A 154 -10.34 14.00 5.29
C LYS A 154 -9.57 14.22 6.60
N LYS A 155 -8.99 13.16 7.18
CA LYS A 155 -8.20 13.29 8.42
C LYS A 155 -6.94 14.13 8.23
N THR A 156 -6.30 14.09 7.07
CA THR A 156 -5.12 14.92 6.80
C THR A 156 -5.48 16.39 6.55
N THR A 157 -6.72 16.70 6.16
CA THR A 157 -7.20 18.08 5.95
C THR A 157 -7.79 18.72 7.21
N ASP A 158 -8.43 17.96 8.09
CA ASP A 158 -8.98 18.46 9.37
C ASP A 158 -7.91 18.75 10.44
N GLY A 159 -6.66 18.36 10.22
CA GLY A 159 -5.52 18.74 11.07
C GLY A 159 -5.02 20.18 10.85
N GLY A 160 -5.67 20.93 9.95
CA GLY A 160 -5.38 22.32 9.62
C GLY A 160 -6.52 23.26 10.00
N SER A 161 -6.84 23.34 11.28
CA SER A 161 -7.60 24.45 11.86
C SER A 161 -7.15 24.60 13.32
N GLU A 162 -6.68 25.80 13.64
CA GLU A 162 -6.12 26.24 14.92
C GLU A 162 -6.96 25.92 16.17
#